data_AF-A0A4Q3CAZ9-F1
#
_entry.id   AF-A0A4Q3CAZ9-F1
#
_cell.length_a   1.000
_cell.length_b   1.000
_cell.length_c   1.000
_cell.angle_alpha   90.00
_cell.angle_beta   90.00
_cell.angle_gamma   90.00
#
_symmetry.space_group_name_H-M   'P 1'
#
loop_
_entity.id
_entity.type
_entity.pdbx_description
1 polymer ?
#
loop_
_entity_poly.entity_id
_entity_poly.type
_entity_poly.pdbx_seq_one_letter_code
_entity_poly.pdbx_strand_id
1 'polypeptide(L)'
;NMWTPQTGKMGDGWQYQYAAEKIRGFKQTHQPSPWMNDYGQFAIMPVSGKMRFNQDDRASWFSHKSETATPYYYSVYLADHNITAELTPTERAAAFRFTFHGNDSAFVVIDAFNKGSYIKIIPSEKKIIGYSTKYSRGKMPGFKNYFVMYFDQPFTISATWHANQLAKDTLEYTADHTGAIVGFNTTKGIQVNVRVASSFISTEQAELNLREIGKDNFEAVKMKARQTWNATLSRIRPEGGSSDQFKTFYSCLYRTLFFPNKLYEKNAAGEIVHYSPYNGKVLPGYTFGGTGFWDTFRALYPFLNLVYPEINKEMQAGLVNNYKEGGWLPEWSSPGYADIMIGNNSASVVADAYVKGLRGYDIKTLYEALLHGANNEGPVSAVGRKGVEYYNRLGYVPYDVKINENAARTLE
;
A
#
# COMPACT_ATOMS: atom_id res chain seq x y z
N ASN A 1 1.67 0.00 -4.69
CA ASN A 1 0.23 0.06 -4.35
C ASN A 1 -0.34 -1.34 -4.27
N MET A 2 -0.73 -1.82 -3.08
CA MET A 2 -1.35 -3.15 -2.94
C MET A 2 -2.86 -3.06 -3.14
N TRP A 3 -3.48 -4.16 -3.57
CA TRP A 3 -4.93 -4.27 -3.74
C TRP A 3 -5.46 -5.49 -2.98
N THR A 4 -6.61 -5.32 -2.32
CA THR A 4 -7.26 -6.40 -1.56
C THR A 4 -8.78 -6.31 -1.68
N PRO A 5 -9.51 -7.43 -1.72
CA PRO A 5 -10.92 -7.40 -1.31
C PRO A 5 -11.04 -6.86 0.11
N GLN A 6 -12.05 -6.04 0.36
CA GLN A 6 -12.36 -5.47 1.66
C GLN A 6 -13.64 -6.09 2.19
N THR A 7 -13.56 -6.79 3.32
CA THR A 7 -14.72 -7.30 4.06
C THR A 7 -14.98 -6.45 5.31
N GLY A 8 -13.93 -5.96 5.96
CA GLY A 8 -13.99 -5.08 7.14
C GLY A 8 -14.47 -3.66 6.81
N LYS A 9 -15.07 -2.98 7.79
CA LYS A 9 -15.56 -1.60 7.65
C LYS A 9 -14.42 -0.62 7.36
N MET A 10 -14.72 0.53 6.75
CA MET A 10 -13.76 1.60 6.56
C MET A 10 -13.06 1.98 7.88
N GLY A 11 -11.72 1.88 7.90
CA GLY A 11 -10.89 2.17 9.07
C GLY A 11 -10.63 0.98 10.01
N ASP A 12 -11.28 -0.15 9.78
CA ASP A 12 -10.99 -1.40 10.50
C ASP A 12 -9.64 -1.96 10.03
N GLY A 13 -8.76 -2.27 10.98
CA GLY A 13 -7.45 -2.90 10.70
C GLY A 13 -7.60 -4.31 10.14
N TRP A 14 -8.69 -5.02 10.44
CA TRP A 14 -8.99 -6.33 9.84
C TRP A 14 -9.76 -6.16 8.51
N GLN A 15 -9.08 -5.56 7.53
CA GLN A 15 -9.68 -5.20 6.25
C GLN A 15 -10.20 -6.40 5.43
N TYR A 16 -9.62 -7.58 5.60
CA TYR A 16 -10.11 -8.84 5.08
C TYR A 16 -10.04 -9.90 6.18
N GLN A 17 -11.11 -10.67 6.32
CA GLN A 17 -11.20 -11.79 7.25
C GLN A 17 -11.87 -12.95 6.52
N TYR A 18 -11.28 -14.15 6.63
CA TYR A 18 -11.78 -15.35 5.96
C TYR A 18 -13.22 -15.68 6.40
N ALA A 19 -13.55 -15.53 7.68
CA ALA A 19 -14.91 -15.80 8.15
C ALA A 19 -15.95 -14.73 7.76
N ALA A 20 -15.55 -13.64 7.12
CA ALA A 20 -16.49 -12.61 6.71
C ALA A 20 -17.21 -13.01 5.43
N GLU A 21 -18.52 -12.76 5.38
CA GLU A 21 -19.36 -13.30 4.32
C GLU A 21 -19.66 -12.30 3.21
N LYS A 22 -19.23 -11.04 3.37
CA LYS A 22 -19.50 -9.94 2.44
C LYS A 22 -18.25 -9.15 2.07
N ILE A 23 -18.16 -8.79 0.79
CA ILE A 23 -17.19 -7.83 0.25
C ILE A 23 -17.90 -6.49 0.03
N ARG A 24 -17.27 -5.40 0.47
CA ARG A 24 -17.78 -4.03 0.35
C ARG A 24 -16.97 -3.13 -0.58
N GLY A 25 -15.91 -3.68 -1.18
CA GLY A 25 -15.08 -3.01 -2.17
C GLY A 25 -13.77 -3.74 -2.42
N PHE A 26 -13.08 -3.31 -3.48
CA PHE A 26 -11.70 -3.66 -3.79
C PHE A 26 -10.85 -2.45 -3.51
N LYS A 27 -10.02 -2.56 -2.48
CA LYS A 27 -9.36 -1.45 -1.82
C LYS A 27 -7.89 -1.39 -2.22
N GLN A 28 -7.40 -0.19 -2.58
CA GLN A 28 -5.98 0.09 -2.58
C GLN A 28 -5.52 0.29 -1.13
N THR A 29 -4.46 -0.39 -0.71
CA THR A 29 -3.97 -0.41 0.68
C THR A 29 -2.45 -0.36 0.73
N HIS A 30 -1.94 0.18 1.84
CA HIS A 30 -0.53 0.20 2.22
C HIS A 30 -0.32 -0.36 3.65
N GLN A 31 -1.35 -0.99 4.22
CA GLN A 31 -1.36 -1.44 5.60
C GLN A 31 -0.34 -2.57 5.84
N PRO A 32 0.63 -2.39 6.76
CA PRO A 32 1.59 -3.44 7.11
C PRO A 32 1.07 -4.41 8.17
N SER A 33 0.16 -3.97 9.04
CA SER A 33 -0.50 -4.82 10.05
C SER A 33 -1.84 -4.20 10.48
N PRO A 34 -2.78 -4.99 11.04
CA PRO A 34 -4.04 -4.43 11.55
C PRO A 34 -3.81 -3.37 12.64
N TRP A 35 -2.73 -3.50 13.42
CA TRP A 35 -2.37 -2.57 14.48
C TRP A 35 -1.79 -1.27 13.95
N MET A 36 -0.97 -1.35 12.90
CA MET A 36 -0.45 -0.15 12.22
C MET A 36 -1.56 0.60 11.48
N ASN A 37 -2.56 -0.15 11.00
CA ASN A 37 -3.63 0.35 10.15
C ASN A 37 -3.06 1.01 8.88
N ASP A 38 -3.88 1.74 8.13
CA ASP A 38 -3.61 2.01 6.72
C ASP A 38 -3.43 3.51 6.42
N TYR A 39 -2.96 3.81 5.21
CA TYR A 39 -2.82 5.16 4.65
C TYR A 39 -2.96 5.15 3.13
N GLY A 40 -3.39 6.29 2.55
CA GLY A 40 -3.46 6.46 1.08
C GLY A 40 -4.42 5.46 0.42
N GLN A 41 -5.57 5.27 1.07
CA GLN A 41 -6.54 4.22 0.76
C GLN A 41 -7.78 4.78 0.08
N PHE A 42 -8.28 4.04 -0.91
CA PHE A 42 -9.58 4.25 -1.57
C PHE A 42 -10.10 2.88 -2.05
N ALA A 43 -11.37 2.78 -2.43
CA ALA A 43 -11.95 1.52 -2.91
C ALA A 43 -12.82 1.68 -4.16
N ILE A 44 -12.91 0.60 -4.93
CA ILE A 44 -13.75 0.45 -6.12
C ILE A 44 -14.72 -0.70 -5.88
N MET A 45 -16.02 -0.54 -6.15
CA MET A 45 -17.01 -1.60 -5.98
C MET A 45 -18.01 -1.58 -7.15
N PRO A 46 -18.11 -2.66 -7.95
CA PRO A 46 -19.18 -2.78 -8.93
C PRO A 46 -20.51 -3.15 -8.23
N VAL A 47 -21.61 -2.54 -8.63
CA VAL A 47 -22.95 -2.80 -8.10
C VAL A 47 -23.99 -2.80 -9.23
N SER A 48 -25.11 -3.49 -9.01
CA SER A 48 -26.24 -3.53 -9.94
C SER A 48 -27.56 -3.20 -9.23
N GLY A 49 -28.61 -2.95 -10.02
CA GLY A 49 -29.96 -2.62 -9.55
C GLY A 49 -30.13 -1.17 -9.08
N LYS A 50 -29.39 -0.74 -8.05
CA LYS A 50 -29.51 0.60 -7.46
C LYS A 50 -28.13 1.22 -7.24
N MET A 51 -28.04 2.56 -7.38
CA MET A 51 -26.86 3.32 -7.00
C MET A 51 -26.74 3.34 -5.47
N ARG A 52 -25.82 2.54 -4.92
CA ARG A 52 -25.58 2.43 -3.47
C ARG A 52 -24.16 2.89 -3.15
N PHE A 53 -24.03 4.03 -2.47
CA PHE A 53 -22.73 4.50 -2.00
C PHE A 53 -22.38 3.94 -0.63
N ASN A 54 -23.33 3.88 0.31
CA ASN A 54 -23.04 3.41 1.67
C ASN A 54 -22.38 2.02 1.64
N GLN A 55 -21.32 1.85 2.44
CA GLN A 55 -20.48 0.65 2.41
C GLN A 55 -21.22 -0.64 2.80
N ASP A 56 -22.23 -0.56 3.67
CA ASP A 56 -23.00 -1.72 4.08
C ASP A 56 -24.08 -2.04 3.04
N ASP A 57 -24.70 -1.00 2.46
CA ASP A 57 -25.73 -1.16 1.42
C ASP A 57 -25.17 -1.72 0.11
N ARG A 58 -23.94 -1.32 -0.26
CA ARG A 58 -23.26 -1.78 -1.50
C ARG A 58 -22.57 -3.14 -1.34
N ALA A 59 -22.43 -3.65 -0.13
CA ALA A 59 -21.74 -4.91 0.12
C ALA A 59 -22.48 -6.08 -0.53
N SER A 60 -21.72 -7.12 -0.89
CA SER A 60 -22.25 -8.31 -1.56
C SER A 60 -21.78 -9.57 -0.88
N TRP A 61 -22.68 -10.53 -0.69
CA TRP A 61 -22.34 -11.89 -0.30
C TRP A 61 -21.36 -12.54 -1.31
N PHE A 62 -20.40 -13.30 -0.80
CA PHE A 62 -19.48 -14.10 -1.61
C PHE A 62 -19.17 -15.45 -0.93
N SER A 63 -18.51 -16.35 -1.66
CA SER A 63 -17.99 -17.60 -1.11
C SER A 63 -16.56 -17.83 -1.58
N HIS A 64 -15.71 -18.39 -0.72
CA HIS A 64 -14.37 -18.84 -1.11
C HIS A 64 -14.38 -19.90 -2.22
N LYS A 65 -15.49 -20.64 -2.38
CA LYS A 65 -15.66 -21.60 -3.50
C LYS A 65 -15.73 -20.92 -4.86
N SER A 66 -16.08 -19.63 -4.90
CA SER A 66 -16.14 -18.78 -6.08
C SER A 66 -15.14 -17.62 -6.01
N GLU A 67 -14.06 -17.80 -5.25
CA GLU A 67 -12.97 -16.85 -5.09
C GLU A 67 -11.67 -17.50 -5.59
N THR A 68 -10.87 -16.74 -6.31
CA THR A 68 -9.51 -17.13 -6.70
C THR A 68 -8.58 -16.03 -6.24
N ALA A 69 -7.64 -16.36 -5.36
CA ALA A 69 -6.63 -15.44 -4.86
C ALA A 69 -5.23 -15.95 -5.21
N THR A 70 -4.51 -15.20 -6.04
CA THR A 70 -3.10 -15.42 -6.37
C THR A 70 -2.34 -14.10 -6.24
N PRO A 71 -1.00 -14.12 -6.09
CA PRO A 71 -0.18 -12.90 -6.01
C PRO A 71 -0.35 -11.90 -7.17
N TYR A 72 -0.76 -12.39 -8.35
CA TYR A 72 -0.85 -11.62 -9.59
C TYR A 72 -2.28 -11.43 -10.10
N TYR A 73 -3.26 -12.08 -9.49
CA TYR A 73 -4.65 -12.06 -9.96
C TYR A 73 -5.60 -12.45 -8.84
N TYR A 74 -6.67 -11.67 -8.71
CA TYR A 74 -7.78 -11.97 -7.85
C TYR A 74 -9.10 -11.95 -8.63
N SER A 75 -10.00 -12.88 -8.32
CA SER A 75 -11.35 -12.96 -8.87
C SER A 75 -12.35 -13.41 -7.82
N VAL A 76 -13.55 -12.82 -7.85
CA VAL A 76 -14.66 -13.24 -6.99
C VAL A 76 -16.01 -13.00 -7.67
N TYR A 77 -16.95 -13.89 -7.39
CA TYR A 77 -18.35 -13.68 -7.72
C TYR A 77 -19.10 -12.98 -6.57
N LEU A 78 -19.74 -11.85 -6.87
CA LEU A 78 -20.51 -11.02 -5.96
C LEU A 78 -22.00 -11.37 -6.12
N ALA A 79 -22.52 -12.19 -5.21
CA ALA A 79 -23.82 -12.86 -5.38
C ALA A 79 -25.01 -11.89 -5.43
N ASP A 80 -25.01 -10.87 -4.57
CA ASP A 80 -26.13 -9.91 -4.49
C ASP A 80 -26.24 -9.03 -5.74
N HIS A 81 -25.12 -8.87 -6.46
CA HIS A 81 -25.08 -8.03 -7.66
C HIS A 81 -25.07 -8.82 -8.96
N ASN A 82 -24.88 -10.15 -8.89
CA ASN A 82 -24.67 -11.01 -10.05
C ASN A 82 -23.53 -10.50 -10.95
N ILE A 83 -22.37 -10.24 -10.33
CA ILE A 83 -21.18 -9.66 -10.98
C ILE A 83 -19.96 -10.53 -10.67
N THR A 84 -19.13 -10.79 -11.67
CA THR A 84 -17.76 -11.27 -11.45
C THR A 84 -16.81 -10.09 -11.47
N ALA A 85 -16.06 -9.90 -10.39
CA ALA A 85 -15.02 -8.89 -10.28
C ALA A 85 -13.64 -9.53 -10.36
N GLU A 86 -12.78 -8.98 -11.19
CA GLU A 86 -11.41 -9.44 -11.41
C GLU A 86 -10.43 -8.26 -11.32
N LEU A 87 -9.25 -8.50 -10.75
CA LEU A 87 -8.18 -7.50 -10.68
C LEU A 87 -6.80 -8.12 -10.88
N THR A 88 -5.91 -7.38 -11.55
CA THR A 88 -4.48 -7.70 -11.69
C THR A 88 -3.64 -6.43 -11.51
N PRO A 89 -2.61 -6.44 -10.65
CA PRO A 89 -1.81 -5.25 -10.36
C PRO A 89 -0.54 -5.13 -11.23
N THR A 90 0.03 -3.92 -11.26
CA THR A 90 1.45 -3.64 -11.52
C THR A 90 2.09 -3.10 -10.22
N GLU A 91 3.24 -2.41 -10.25
CA GLU A 91 3.83 -1.84 -9.03
C GLU A 91 2.97 -0.71 -8.44
N ARG A 92 2.44 0.18 -9.30
CA ARG A 92 1.69 1.40 -8.93
C ARG A 92 0.31 1.52 -9.57
N ALA A 93 -0.02 0.63 -10.51
CA ALA A 93 -1.31 0.60 -11.19
C ALA A 93 -2.02 -0.76 -11.01
N ALA A 94 -3.27 -0.85 -11.43
CA ALA A 94 -4.01 -2.10 -11.56
C ALA A 94 -5.03 -2.02 -12.70
N ALA A 95 -5.31 -3.17 -13.30
CA ALA A 95 -6.41 -3.36 -14.22
C ALA A 95 -7.52 -4.15 -13.51
N PHE A 96 -8.74 -3.62 -13.59
CA PHE A 96 -9.97 -4.29 -13.16
C PHE A 96 -10.79 -4.71 -14.36
N ARG A 97 -11.52 -5.81 -14.22
CA ARG A 97 -12.57 -6.24 -15.14
C ARG A 97 -13.81 -6.63 -14.34
N PHE A 98 -14.92 -5.97 -14.63
CA PHE A 98 -16.21 -6.27 -14.01
C PHE A 98 -17.14 -6.84 -15.07
N THR A 99 -17.54 -8.09 -14.92
CA THR A 99 -18.51 -8.76 -15.81
C THR A 99 -19.88 -8.74 -15.15
N PHE A 100 -20.81 -7.99 -15.74
CA PHE A 100 -22.20 -7.89 -15.29
C PHE A 100 -23.05 -8.93 -16.00
N HIS A 101 -23.57 -9.92 -15.27
CA HIS A 101 -24.29 -11.06 -15.88
C HIS A 101 -25.79 -10.82 -16.10
N GLY A 102 -26.34 -9.74 -15.53
CA GLY A 102 -27.72 -9.28 -15.70
C GLY A 102 -27.87 -8.16 -16.73
N ASN A 103 -29.10 -7.71 -16.96
CA ASN A 103 -29.43 -6.65 -17.92
C ASN A 103 -29.95 -5.35 -17.29
N ASP A 104 -30.17 -5.32 -15.98
CA ASP A 104 -30.97 -4.27 -15.36
C ASP A 104 -30.20 -2.94 -15.26
N SER A 105 -29.03 -2.95 -14.62
CA SER A 105 -28.15 -1.79 -14.50
C SER A 105 -26.72 -2.20 -14.11
N ALA A 106 -25.74 -1.44 -14.57
CA ALA A 106 -24.33 -1.63 -14.29
C ALA A 106 -23.74 -0.33 -13.75
N PHE A 107 -23.26 -0.35 -12.51
CA PHE A 107 -22.63 0.79 -11.85
C PHE A 107 -21.26 0.40 -11.28
N VAL A 108 -20.37 1.38 -11.20
CA VAL A 108 -19.12 1.29 -10.44
C VAL A 108 -19.08 2.43 -9.44
N VAL A 109 -18.87 2.08 -8.18
CA VAL A 109 -18.74 2.99 -7.03
C VAL A 109 -17.25 3.20 -6.75
N ILE A 110 -16.84 4.46 -6.59
CA ILE A 110 -15.49 4.87 -6.21
C ILE A 110 -15.61 5.58 -4.87
N ASP A 111 -15.02 4.99 -3.83
CA ASP A 111 -15.03 5.51 -2.47
C ASP A 111 -13.65 6.09 -2.15
N ALA A 112 -13.54 7.42 -2.04
CA ALA A 112 -12.27 8.12 -1.75
C ALA A 112 -11.96 8.18 -0.24
N PHE A 113 -12.78 7.53 0.59
CA PHE A 113 -12.69 7.45 2.05
C PHE A 113 -12.86 8.81 2.76
N ASN A 114 -12.99 8.75 4.09
CA ASN A 114 -13.20 9.93 4.92
C ASN A 114 -11.88 10.62 5.36
N LYS A 115 -11.97 11.65 6.21
CA LYS A 115 -10.86 12.49 6.72
C LYS A 115 -10.31 13.52 5.72
N GLY A 116 -11.13 13.90 4.75
CA GLY A 116 -10.80 14.88 3.72
C GLY A 116 -10.44 14.19 2.43
N SER A 117 -11.35 14.19 1.46
CA SER A 117 -11.11 13.59 0.16
C SER A 117 -11.68 14.45 -0.96
N TYR A 118 -11.25 14.11 -2.17
CA TYR A 118 -11.66 14.78 -3.39
C TYR A 118 -11.98 13.76 -4.48
N ILE A 119 -12.97 14.08 -5.29
CA ILE A 119 -13.38 13.29 -6.43
C ILE A 119 -13.81 14.21 -7.57
N LYS A 120 -13.47 13.84 -8.81
CA LYS A 120 -13.94 14.48 -10.04
C LYS A 120 -14.19 13.46 -11.13
N ILE A 121 -15.37 13.52 -11.73
CA ILE A 121 -15.78 12.73 -12.89
C ILE A 121 -15.57 13.59 -14.14
N ILE A 122 -14.92 13.03 -15.16
CA ILE A 122 -14.66 13.66 -16.45
C ILE A 122 -15.26 12.76 -17.54
N PRO A 123 -16.57 12.89 -17.84
CA PRO A 123 -17.27 11.97 -18.73
C PRO A 123 -16.72 11.92 -20.16
N SER A 124 -16.26 13.07 -20.69
CA SER A 124 -15.66 13.18 -22.03
C SER A 124 -14.41 12.31 -22.20
N GLU A 125 -13.71 12.00 -21.11
CA GLU A 125 -12.50 11.17 -21.10
C GLU A 125 -12.76 9.76 -20.56
N LYS A 126 -14.01 9.43 -20.17
CA LYS A 126 -14.34 8.20 -19.42
C LYS A 126 -13.43 8.03 -18.20
N LYS A 127 -13.22 9.13 -17.48
CA LYS A 127 -12.19 9.27 -16.47
C LYS A 127 -12.74 9.72 -15.13
N ILE A 128 -12.13 9.24 -14.06
CA ILE A 128 -12.34 9.73 -12.70
C ILE A 128 -10.97 10.02 -12.10
N ILE A 129 -10.83 11.16 -11.46
CA ILE A 129 -9.65 11.51 -10.65
C ILE A 129 -10.09 11.81 -9.22
N GLY A 130 -9.17 11.70 -8.27
CA GLY A 130 -9.46 12.05 -6.89
C GLY A 130 -8.22 11.97 -6.01
N TYR A 131 -8.40 12.25 -4.72
CA TYR A 131 -7.39 11.94 -3.72
C TYR A 131 -8.01 11.52 -2.39
N SER A 132 -7.26 10.71 -1.65
CA SER A 132 -7.52 10.37 -0.24
C SER A 132 -6.40 10.91 0.64
N THR A 133 -6.75 11.49 1.79
CA THR A 133 -5.78 11.94 2.81
C THR A 133 -5.77 11.03 4.03
N LYS A 134 -6.61 9.99 4.09
CA LYS A 134 -6.74 9.18 5.30
C LYS A 134 -5.44 8.46 5.62
N TYR A 135 -4.96 8.63 6.85
CA TYR A 135 -3.82 7.90 7.40
C TYR A 135 -3.97 7.65 8.91
N SER A 136 -3.15 6.74 9.43
CA SER A 136 -3.32 6.23 10.81
C SER A 136 -2.13 6.50 11.73
N ARG A 137 -0.93 6.75 11.20
CA ARG A 137 0.31 6.84 11.97
C ARG A 137 1.18 8.01 11.54
N GLY A 138 1.86 8.59 12.52
CA GLY A 138 2.77 9.71 12.33
C GLY A 138 2.06 10.98 11.85
N LYS A 139 2.80 12.09 11.82
CA LYS A 139 2.37 13.30 11.11
C LYS A 139 2.87 13.17 9.67
N MET A 140 1.99 13.37 8.69
CA MET A 140 2.39 13.41 7.28
C MET A 140 2.02 14.76 6.65
N PRO A 141 2.97 15.71 6.57
CA PRO A 141 2.72 17.04 6.02
C PRO A 141 2.29 16.97 4.55
N GLY A 142 1.18 17.63 4.21
CA GLY A 142 0.69 17.72 2.83
C GLY A 142 0.26 16.40 2.18
N PHE A 143 0.10 15.33 2.97
CA PHE A 143 -0.14 13.98 2.47
C PHE A 143 -1.45 13.85 1.68
N LYS A 144 -1.32 13.32 0.46
CA LYS A 144 -2.42 12.88 -0.40
C LYS A 144 -1.97 11.66 -1.19
N ASN A 145 -2.86 10.70 -1.37
CA ASN A 145 -2.74 9.70 -2.43
C ASN A 145 -3.71 10.09 -3.56
N TYR A 146 -3.16 10.56 -4.67
CA TYR A 146 -3.89 10.96 -5.86
C TYR A 146 -4.14 9.75 -6.74
N PHE A 147 -5.36 9.52 -7.18
CA PHE A 147 -5.71 8.42 -8.07
C PHE A 147 -6.33 8.91 -9.37
N VAL A 148 -6.09 8.15 -10.42
CA VAL A 148 -6.71 8.31 -11.74
C VAL A 148 -7.25 6.96 -12.20
N MET A 149 -8.45 6.97 -12.79
CA MET A 149 -9.13 5.80 -13.32
C MET A 149 -9.66 6.10 -14.72
N TYR A 150 -9.39 5.20 -15.67
CA TYR A 150 -9.96 5.21 -17.02
C TYR A 150 -10.85 3.99 -17.23
N PHE A 151 -12.04 4.23 -17.76
CA PHE A 151 -13.03 3.23 -18.11
C PHE A 151 -13.06 3.05 -19.63
N ASP A 152 -13.31 1.82 -20.09
CA ASP A 152 -13.47 1.53 -21.52
C ASP A 152 -14.88 1.84 -22.04
N GLN A 153 -15.89 1.74 -21.18
CA GLN A 153 -17.30 2.05 -21.49
C GLN A 153 -17.66 3.52 -21.22
N PRO A 154 -18.55 4.14 -22.04
CA PRO A 154 -19.05 5.50 -21.81
C PRO A 154 -19.98 5.56 -20.60
N PHE A 155 -19.92 6.67 -19.86
CA PHE A 155 -20.81 6.92 -18.73
C PHE A 155 -22.19 7.37 -19.22
N THR A 156 -23.23 6.61 -18.88
CA THR A 156 -24.63 7.01 -19.09
C THR A 156 -25.20 7.74 -17.87
N ILE A 157 -24.61 7.48 -16.70
CA ILE A 157 -24.92 8.12 -15.43
C ILE A 157 -23.60 8.55 -14.79
N SER A 158 -23.59 9.74 -14.21
CA SER A 158 -22.49 10.24 -13.40
C SER A 158 -23.08 10.97 -12.20
N ALA A 159 -22.77 10.49 -11.00
CA ALA A 159 -23.19 11.13 -9.76
C ALA A 159 -22.02 11.12 -8.79
N THR A 160 -21.88 12.18 -8.02
CA THR A 160 -20.92 12.25 -6.92
C THR A 160 -21.63 12.02 -5.59
N TRP A 161 -20.85 11.77 -4.55
CA TRP A 161 -21.34 11.56 -3.20
C TRP A 161 -20.60 12.49 -2.24
N HIS A 162 -21.36 13.14 -1.36
CA HIS A 162 -20.84 13.92 -0.24
C HIS A 162 -21.84 13.91 0.91
N ALA A 163 -21.37 14.03 2.17
CA ALA A 163 -22.23 14.23 3.35
C ALA A 163 -23.45 13.28 3.46
N ASN A 164 -23.29 12.02 3.07
CA ASN A 164 -24.33 10.99 3.02
C ASN A 164 -25.43 11.18 1.95
N GLN A 165 -25.18 11.96 0.90
CA GLN A 165 -26.13 12.21 -0.18
C GLN A 165 -25.50 12.05 -1.57
N LEU A 166 -26.30 11.54 -2.50
CA LEU A 166 -25.95 11.53 -3.93
C LEU A 166 -26.23 12.91 -4.52
N ALA A 167 -25.18 13.56 -5.01
CA ALA A 167 -25.27 14.77 -5.80
C ALA A 167 -25.23 14.41 -7.29
N LYS A 168 -26.37 14.56 -7.97
CA LYS A 168 -26.50 14.20 -9.39
C LYS A 168 -26.09 15.32 -10.34
N ASP A 169 -26.13 16.57 -9.89
CA ASP A 169 -25.89 17.75 -10.73
C ASP A 169 -24.46 18.30 -10.62
N THR A 170 -23.57 17.59 -9.94
CA THR A 170 -22.20 18.04 -9.72
C THR A 170 -21.23 16.88 -9.92
N LEU A 171 -20.19 17.14 -10.71
CA LEU A 171 -19.20 16.15 -11.11
C LEU A 171 -17.88 16.28 -10.33
N GLU A 172 -17.77 17.21 -9.40
CA GLU A 172 -16.55 17.51 -8.65
C GLU A 172 -16.87 17.91 -7.22
N TYR A 173 -16.23 17.28 -6.24
CA TYR A 173 -16.41 17.61 -4.82
C TYR A 173 -15.13 17.48 -4.02
N THR A 174 -15.01 18.35 -3.02
CA THR A 174 -14.10 18.20 -1.88
C THR A 174 -14.93 18.21 -0.60
N ALA A 175 -14.81 17.19 0.24
CA ALA A 175 -15.55 17.08 1.50
C ALA A 175 -14.79 16.16 2.48
N ASP A 176 -15.32 15.94 3.70
CA ASP A 176 -14.74 14.97 4.62
C ASP A 176 -14.73 13.56 4.02
N HIS A 177 -15.82 13.15 3.36
CA HIS A 177 -15.94 11.87 2.67
C HIS A 177 -16.61 12.07 1.30
N THR A 178 -15.85 11.83 0.24
CA THR A 178 -16.30 11.95 -1.15
C THR A 178 -16.28 10.62 -1.88
N GLY A 179 -17.03 10.56 -2.98
CA GLY A 179 -16.90 9.48 -3.94
C GLY A 179 -17.75 9.69 -5.18
N ALA A 180 -17.73 8.72 -6.08
CA ALA A 180 -18.43 8.77 -7.35
C ALA A 180 -19.19 7.47 -7.61
N ILE A 181 -20.27 7.57 -8.36
CA ILE A 181 -20.97 6.44 -8.98
C ILE A 181 -21.12 6.77 -10.46
N VAL A 182 -20.57 5.91 -11.30
CA VAL A 182 -20.77 5.96 -12.76
C VAL A 182 -21.57 4.75 -13.21
N GLY A 183 -22.46 4.97 -14.18
CA GLY A 183 -23.31 3.93 -14.76
C GLY A 183 -23.03 3.74 -16.26
N PHE A 184 -23.36 2.56 -16.76
CA PHE A 184 -23.10 2.14 -18.13
C PHE A 184 -24.37 1.60 -18.80
N ASN A 185 -24.41 1.59 -20.13
CA ASN A 185 -25.43 0.85 -20.87
C ASN A 185 -25.29 -0.65 -20.57
N THR A 186 -26.39 -1.31 -20.23
CA THR A 186 -26.38 -2.73 -19.90
C THR A 186 -26.71 -3.60 -21.10
N THR A 187 -25.86 -4.60 -21.32
CA THR A 187 -26.16 -5.79 -22.11
C THR A 187 -25.69 -7.00 -21.31
N LYS A 188 -26.33 -8.16 -21.52
CA LYS A 188 -26.00 -9.39 -20.77
C LYS A 188 -24.54 -9.74 -20.96
N GLY A 189 -23.79 -9.82 -19.87
CA GLY A 189 -22.36 -10.16 -19.91
C GLY A 189 -21.45 -8.99 -20.30
N ILE A 190 -21.94 -7.74 -20.23
CA ILE A 190 -21.08 -6.58 -20.48
C ILE A 190 -19.88 -6.60 -19.54
N GLN A 191 -18.70 -6.37 -20.12
CA GLN A 191 -17.46 -6.19 -19.38
C GLN A 191 -17.10 -4.71 -19.33
N VAL A 192 -16.93 -4.20 -18.12
CA VAL A 192 -16.40 -2.87 -17.85
C VAL A 192 -14.96 -3.04 -17.35
N ASN A 193 -14.00 -2.56 -18.13
CA ASN A 193 -12.59 -2.57 -17.74
C ASN A 193 -12.19 -1.21 -17.16
N VAL A 194 -11.45 -1.24 -16.05
CA VAL A 194 -10.93 -0.03 -15.40
C VAL A 194 -9.41 -0.13 -15.30
N ARG A 195 -8.69 0.86 -15.84
CA ARG A 195 -7.26 1.04 -15.57
C ARG A 195 -7.12 2.10 -14.50
N VAL A 196 -6.49 1.77 -13.38
CA VAL A 196 -6.31 2.69 -12.25
C VAL A 196 -4.84 2.76 -11.86
N ALA A 197 -4.37 3.96 -11.52
CA ALA A 197 -3.10 4.14 -10.83
C ALA A 197 -3.25 5.20 -9.74
N SER A 198 -2.30 5.21 -8.81
CA SER A 198 -2.19 6.29 -7.84
C SER A 198 -0.74 6.74 -7.64
N SER A 199 -0.58 7.91 -7.04
CA SER A 199 0.68 8.56 -6.73
C SER A 199 0.58 9.28 -5.39
N PHE A 200 1.69 9.37 -4.65
CA PHE A 200 1.79 10.23 -3.47
C PHE A 200 2.25 11.66 -3.82
N ILE A 201 2.57 11.93 -5.08
CA ILE A 201 3.15 13.18 -5.56
C ILE A 201 2.05 14.10 -6.12
N SER A 202 1.36 13.66 -7.17
CA SER A 202 0.31 14.46 -7.82
C SER A 202 -0.58 13.63 -8.74
N THR A 203 -1.68 14.22 -9.23
CA THR A 203 -2.53 13.60 -10.27
C THR A 203 -1.73 13.34 -11.55
N GLU A 204 -0.87 14.27 -11.96
CA GLU A 204 -0.02 14.14 -13.16
C GLU A 204 0.97 12.99 -13.01
N GLN A 205 1.53 12.80 -11.81
CA GLN A 205 2.40 11.65 -11.55
C GLN A 205 1.60 10.33 -11.53
N ALA A 206 0.35 10.33 -11.06
CA ALA A 206 -0.53 9.16 -11.16
C ALA A 206 -0.82 8.79 -12.63
N GLU A 207 -0.96 9.78 -13.52
CA GLU A 207 -1.06 9.57 -14.98
C GLU A 207 0.22 8.95 -15.56
N LEU A 208 1.39 9.36 -15.09
CA LEU A 208 2.65 8.74 -15.47
C LEU A 208 2.72 7.27 -15.02
N ASN A 209 2.22 6.95 -13.82
CA ASN A 209 2.21 5.59 -13.29
C ASN A 209 1.30 4.65 -14.11
N LEU A 210 0.23 5.16 -14.75
CA LEU A 210 -0.60 4.36 -15.67
C LEU A 210 0.18 3.79 -16.87
N ARG A 211 1.36 4.35 -17.19
CA ARG A 211 2.25 3.80 -18.22
C ARG A 211 2.73 2.38 -17.90
N GLU A 212 2.68 1.96 -16.63
CA GLU A 212 2.97 0.56 -16.24
C GLU A 212 2.00 -0.44 -16.87
N ILE A 213 0.75 -0.05 -17.12
CA ILE A 213 -0.22 -0.83 -17.90
C ILE A 213 -0.07 -0.52 -19.39
N GLY A 214 0.14 0.76 -19.74
CA GLY A 214 0.28 1.19 -21.13
C GLY A 214 -0.95 0.84 -21.97
N LYS A 215 -0.73 0.09 -23.05
CA LYS A 215 -1.78 -0.37 -23.98
C LYS A 215 -2.18 -1.83 -23.75
N ASP A 216 -1.66 -2.48 -22.72
CA ASP A 216 -1.97 -3.87 -22.44
C ASP A 216 -3.45 -4.04 -22.07
N ASN A 217 -4.02 -5.17 -22.50
CA ASN A 217 -5.32 -5.61 -22.00
C ASN A 217 -5.16 -6.35 -20.65
N PHE A 218 -6.29 -6.65 -20.01
CA PHE A 218 -6.31 -7.33 -18.71
C PHE A 218 -5.47 -8.62 -18.66
N GLU A 219 -5.57 -9.47 -19.69
CA GLU A 219 -4.82 -10.75 -19.71
C GLU A 219 -3.32 -10.53 -19.87
N ALA A 220 -2.89 -9.55 -20.65
CA ALA A 220 -1.48 -9.21 -20.79
C ALA A 220 -0.89 -8.68 -19.46
N VAL A 221 -1.61 -7.81 -18.74
CA VAL A 221 -1.19 -7.33 -17.41
C VAL A 221 -1.08 -8.50 -16.42
N LYS A 222 -2.09 -9.39 -16.39
CA LYS A 222 -2.11 -10.60 -15.57
C LYS A 222 -0.92 -11.52 -15.85
N MET A 223 -0.60 -11.74 -17.12
CA MET A 223 0.54 -12.56 -17.51
C MET A 223 1.87 -11.93 -17.11
N LYS A 224 2.05 -10.62 -17.28
CA LYS A 224 3.24 -9.90 -16.83
C LYS A 224 3.40 -9.98 -15.31
N ALA A 225 2.32 -9.76 -14.55
CA ALA A 225 2.35 -9.89 -13.09
C ALA A 225 2.72 -11.31 -12.64
N ARG A 226 2.18 -12.34 -13.31
CA ARG A 226 2.56 -13.75 -13.05
C ARG A 226 4.04 -14.01 -13.35
N GLN A 227 4.55 -13.51 -14.46
CA GLN A 227 5.95 -13.64 -14.84
C GLN A 227 6.87 -12.98 -13.83
N THR A 228 6.54 -11.78 -13.35
CA THR A 228 7.27 -11.09 -12.28
C THR A 228 7.36 -11.96 -11.03
N TRP A 229 6.24 -12.50 -10.55
CA TRP A 229 6.25 -13.37 -9.37
C TRP A 229 7.05 -14.66 -9.60
N ASN A 230 6.91 -15.31 -10.74
CA ASN A 230 7.68 -16.51 -11.05
C ASN A 230 9.19 -16.22 -11.10
N ALA A 231 9.62 -15.13 -11.75
CA ALA A 231 11.02 -14.75 -11.80
C ALA A 231 11.58 -14.44 -10.40
N THR A 232 10.78 -13.79 -9.56
CA THR A 232 11.16 -13.46 -8.19
C THR A 232 11.24 -14.69 -7.29
N LEU A 233 10.23 -15.56 -7.30
CA LEU A 233 10.13 -16.73 -6.41
C LEU A 233 11.07 -17.87 -6.84
N SER A 234 11.40 -17.98 -8.12
CA SER A 234 12.27 -19.04 -8.65
C SER A 234 13.76 -18.87 -8.31
N ARG A 235 14.16 -17.80 -7.61
CA ARG A 235 15.51 -17.68 -7.05
C ARG A 235 15.84 -18.79 -6.05
N ILE A 236 14.82 -19.36 -5.40
CA ILE A 236 14.96 -20.53 -4.54
C ILE A 236 14.04 -21.63 -5.08
N ARG A 237 14.61 -22.80 -5.38
CA ARG A 237 13.89 -23.96 -5.92
C ARG A 237 14.09 -25.15 -4.99
N PRO A 238 13.26 -25.31 -3.93
CA PRO A 238 13.29 -26.49 -3.10
C PRO A 238 12.75 -27.70 -3.87
N GLU A 239 13.32 -28.88 -3.61
CA GLU A 239 12.94 -30.16 -4.22
C GLU A 239 12.68 -31.23 -3.13
N GLY A 240 12.06 -32.35 -3.49
CA GLY A 240 11.85 -33.49 -2.58
C GLY A 240 10.79 -33.31 -1.48
N GLY A 241 10.02 -32.22 -1.50
CA GLY A 241 8.97 -31.93 -0.53
C GLY A 241 7.56 -32.36 -0.94
N SER A 242 6.64 -32.36 0.02
CA SER A 242 5.20 -32.55 -0.23
C SER A 242 4.56 -31.29 -0.81
N SER A 243 3.36 -31.43 -1.41
CA SER A 243 2.56 -30.29 -1.86
C SER A 243 2.35 -29.24 -0.76
N ASP A 244 2.11 -29.66 0.48
CA ASP A 244 1.84 -28.73 1.58
C ASP A 244 3.11 -28.00 2.03
N GLN A 245 4.26 -28.66 2.01
CA GLN A 245 5.54 -28.01 2.25
C GLN A 245 5.84 -26.96 1.18
N PHE A 246 5.57 -27.24 -0.10
CA PHE A 246 5.74 -26.25 -1.17
C PHE A 246 4.78 -25.08 -1.03
N LYS A 247 3.51 -25.32 -0.72
CA LYS A 247 2.52 -24.26 -0.46
C LYS A 247 2.99 -23.37 0.70
N THR A 248 3.40 -23.95 1.82
CA THR A 248 3.91 -23.19 2.98
C THR A 248 5.17 -22.41 2.59
N PHE A 249 6.15 -23.05 1.97
CA PHE A 249 7.40 -22.41 1.57
C PHE A 249 7.17 -21.20 0.66
N TYR A 250 6.47 -21.39 -0.46
CA TYR A 250 6.26 -20.30 -1.42
C TYR A 250 5.28 -19.23 -0.90
N SER A 251 4.32 -19.58 -0.02
CA SER A 251 3.47 -18.58 0.65
C SER A 251 4.29 -17.71 1.61
N CYS A 252 5.18 -18.31 2.40
CA CYS A 252 6.09 -17.58 3.28
C CYS A 252 7.06 -16.72 2.46
N LEU A 253 7.67 -17.25 1.40
CA LEU A 253 8.56 -16.50 0.52
C LEU A 253 7.85 -15.29 -0.10
N TYR A 254 6.63 -15.49 -0.62
CA TYR A 254 5.79 -14.38 -1.08
C TYR A 254 5.61 -13.30 0.00
N ARG A 255 5.32 -13.69 1.26
CA ARG A 255 5.15 -12.72 2.37
C ARG A 255 6.44 -11.98 2.73
N THR A 256 7.60 -12.61 2.62
CA THR A 256 8.89 -11.95 2.85
C THR A 256 9.22 -10.89 1.79
N LEU A 257 8.51 -10.87 0.66
CA LEU A 257 8.80 -9.98 -0.47
C LEU A 257 7.76 -8.88 -0.65
N PHE A 258 6.93 -8.65 0.37
CA PHE A 258 5.89 -7.62 0.37
C PHE A 258 6.37 -6.28 0.95
N PHE A 259 7.10 -6.34 2.07
CA PHE A 259 7.51 -5.17 2.83
C PHE A 259 9.05 -5.07 2.93
N PRO A 260 9.60 -3.85 3.05
CA PRO A 260 8.88 -2.57 2.95
C PRO A 260 8.43 -2.26 1.52
N ASN A 261 7.37 -1.46 1.38
CA ASN A 261 6.86 -1.03 0.08
C ASN A 261 7.79 0.02 -0.54
N LYS A 262 7.96 -0.05 -1.87
CA LYS A 262 8.52 1.06 -2.65
C LYS A 262 7.60 2.27 -2.50
N LEU A 263 8.14 3.38 -1.99
CA LEU A 263 7.43 4.65 -1.86
C LEU A 263 7.99 5.72 -2.81
N TYR A 264 8.82 5.30 -3.76
CA TYR A 264 9.32 6.10 -4.86
C TYR A 264 8.57 5.82 -6.16
N GLU A 265 8.66 6.76 -7.10
CA GLU A 265 8.00 6.80 -8.39
C GLU A 265 8.99 7.24 -9.46
N LYS A 266 8.62 7.11 -10.74
CA LYS A 266 9.45 7.56 -11.88
C LYS A 266 8.85 8.81 -12.49
N ASN A 267 9.59 9.90 -12.51
CA ASN A 267 9.13 11.14 -13.16
C ASN A 267 9.09 10.99 -14.70
N ALA A 268 8.73 12.07 -15.41
CA ALA A 268 8.63 12.05 -16.88
C ALA A 268 9.97 11.75 -17.59
N ALA A 269 11.11 12.08 -16.96
CA ALA A 269 12.45 11.78 -17.47
C ALA A 269 12.93 10.36 -17.12
N GLY A 270 12.13 9.59 -16.37
CA GLY A 270 12.47 8.24 -15.91
C GLY A 270 13.33 8.21 -14.65
N GLU A 271 13.56 9.35 -14.01
CA GLU A 271 14.35 9.47 -12.79
C GLU A 271 13.51 9.09 -11.57
N ILE A 272 14.18 8.55 -10.56
CA ILE A 272 13.55 8.17 -9.30
C ILE A 272 13.28 9.41 -8.46
N VAL A 273 12.03 9.59 -8.06
CA VAL A 273 11.55 10.67 -7.16
C VAL A 273 10.57 10.11 -6.15
N HIS A 274 10.35 10.80 -5.04
CA HIS A 274 9.37 10.38 -4.04
C HIS A 274 8.76 11.58 -3.33
N TYR A 275 7.54 11.40 -2.80
CA TYR A 275 7.01 12.24 -1.73
C TYR A 275 7.64 11.80 -0.40
N SER A 276 8.22 12.74 0.33
CA SER A 276 8.80 12.50 1.65
C SER A 276 7.73 12.49 2.72
N PRO A 277 7.47 11.36 3.41
CA PRO A 277 6.53 11.34 4.52
C PRO A 277 7.07 12.06 5.78
N TYR A 278 8.34 12.46 5.76
CA TYR A 278 9.01 13.12 6.89
C TYR A 278 8.89 14.64 6.84
N ASN A 279 8.99 15.24 5.65
CA ASN A 279 8.95 16.71 5.49
C ASN A 279 7.92 17.21 4.46
N GLY A 280 7.22 16.32 3.76
CA GLY A 280 6.15 16.65 2.82
C GLY A 280 6.60 17.16 1.44
N LYS A 281 7.91 17.16 1.15
CA LYS A 281 8.46 17.61 -0.13
C LYS A 281 8.53 16.47 -1.14
N VAL A 282 8.64 16.81 -2.42
CA VAL A 282 8.98 15.86 -3.49
C VAL A 282 10.49 15.95 -3.73
N LEU A 283 11.20 14.85 -3.58
CA LEU A 283 12.66 14.80 -3.59
C LEU A 283 13.17 13.67 -4.49
N PRO A 284 14.40 13.76 -5.02
CA PRO A 284 15.00 12.70 -5.82
C PRO A 284 15.43 11.50 -4.97
N GLY A 285 15.48 10.33 -5.61
CA GLY A 285 16.03 9.11 -5.03
C GLY A 285 15.00 8.20 -4.37
N TYR A 286 15.49 7.10 -3.83
CA TYR A 286 14.66 6.03 -3.27
C TYR A 286 14.06 6.42 -1.91
N THR A 287 12.90 5.88 -1.59
CA THR A 287 12.39 5.77 -0.21
C THR A 287 11.46 4.57 -0.11
N PHE A 288 11.34 4.03 1.10
CA PHE A 288 10.59 2.83 1.43
C PHE A 288 9.88 3.01 2.77
N GLY A 289 8.79 2.28 2.98
CA GLY A 289 8.07 2.29 4.26
C GLY A 289 7.16 1.09 4.45
N GLY A 290 6.50 1.02 5.62
CA GLY A 290 5.65 -0.12 6.00
C GLY A 290 6.44 -1.27 6.63
N THR A 291 7.49 -0.97 7.40
CA THR A 291 8.30 -1.97 8.10
C THR A 291 8.68 -1.50 9.49
N GLY A 292 8.77 -2.47 10.41
CA GLY A 292 9.37 -2.33 11.73
C GLY A 292 10.67 -3.10 11.80
N PHE A 293 11.76 -2.42 12.13
CA PHE A 293 13.06 -3.06 12.26
C PHE A 293 13.12 -3.98 13.46
N TRP A 294 12.43 -3.67 14.56
CA TRP A 294 12.25 -4.55 15.71
C TRP A 294 11.88 -6.00 15.32
N ASP A 295 11.04 -6.16 14.28
CA ASP A 295 10.70 -7.46 13.70
C ASP A 295 11.73 -7.90 12.65
N THR A 296 12.00 -7.02 11.68
CA THR A 296 12.58 -7.40 10.39
C THR A 296 14.10 -7.47 10.36
N PHE A 297 14.81 -6.91 11.36
CA PHE A 297 16.27 -7.02 11.47
C PHE A 297 16.72 -8.47 11.64
N ARG A 298 15.88 -9.31 12.25
CA ARG A 298 16.21 -10.66 12.72
C ARG A 298 16.48 -11.64 11.59
N ALA A 299 15.65 -11.60 10.54
CA ALA A 299 15.72 -12.56 9.43
C ALA A 299 15.33 -11.99 8.08
N LEU A 300 14.41 -11.00 8.01
CA LEU A 300 13.98 -10.45 6.73
C LEU A 300 15.11 -9.71 6.01
N TYR A 301 15.71 -8.70 6.65
CA TYR A 301 16.84 -7.97 6.04
C TYR A 301 18.06 -8.86 5.78
N PRO A 302 18.46 -9.77 6.70
CA PRO A 302 19.47 -10.78 6.41
C PRO A 302 19.16 -11.67 5.20
N PHE A 303 17.89 -12.07 5.02
CA PHE A 303 17.44 -12.86 3.89
C PHE A 303 17.52 -12.06 2.58
N LEU A 304 17.11 -10.79 2.59
CA LEU A 304 17.23 -9.91 1.43
C LEU A 304 18.70 -9.70 1.04
N ASN A 305 19.61 -9.54 2.01
CA ASN A 305 21.04 -9.46 1.74
C ASN A 305 21.59 -10.69 1.00
N LEU A 306 21.04 -11.87 1.28
CA LEU A 306 21.46 -13.12 0.64
C LEU A 306 20.83 -13.33 -0.73
N VAL A 307 19.51 -13.19 -0.84
CA VAL A 307 18.74 -13.67 -2.01
C VAL A 307 18.33 -12.53 -2.95
N TYR A 308 18.14 -11.32 -2.42
CA TYR A 308 17.67 -10.14 -3.16
C TYR A 308 18.51 -8.88 -2.82
N PRO A 309 19.86 -8.92 -2.93
CA PRO A 309 20.71 -7.83 -2.48
C PRO A 309 20.47 -6.52 -3.24
N GLU A 310 19.99 -6.58 -4.49
CA GLU A 310 19.69 -5.41 -5.30
C GLU A 310 18.57 -4.54 -4.72
N ILE A 311 17.48 -5.15 -4.24
CA ILE A 311 16.39 -4.36 -3.63
C ILE A 311 16.82 -3.82 -2.27
N ASN A 312 17.63 -4.57 -1.52
CA ASN A 312 18.11 -4.05 -0.24
C ASN A 312 19.11 -2.89 -0.43
N LYS A 313 19.88 -2.84 -1.52
CA LYS A 313 20.67 -1.64 -1.87
C LYS A 313 19.79 -0.40 -2.09
N GLU A 314 18.67 -0.56 -2.78
CA GLU A 314 17.69 0.54 -2.92
C GLU A 314 17.12 0.94 -1.55
N MET A 315 16.81 -0.03 -0.67
CA MET A 315 16.32 0.24 0.69
C MET A 315 17.36 1.00 1.53
N GLN A 316 18.65 0.65 1.46
CA GLN A 316 19.72 1.39 2.14
C GLN A 316 19.84 2.84 1.62
N ALA A 317 19.73 3.04 0.30
CA ALA A 317 19.68 4.39 -0.27
C ALA A 317 18.42 5.15 0.19
N GLY A 318 17.30 4.46 0.39
CA GLY A 318 16.11 5.02 1.02
C GLY A 318 16.34 5.47 2.46
N LEU A 319 17.09 4.69 3.25
CA LEU A 319 17.44 5.08 4.62
C LEU A 319 18.33 6.33 4.69
N VAL A 320 19.24 6.50 3.73
CA VAL A 320 20.01 7.75 3.58
C VAL A 320 19.06 8.94 3.43
N ASN A 321 18.08 8.83 2.53
CA ASN A 321 17.10 9.88 2.28
C ASN A 321 16.22 10.15 3.50
N ASN A 322 15.72 9.10 4.15
CA ASN A 322 14.92 9.22 5.37
C ASN A 322 15.67 10.01 6.47
N TYR A 323 16.97 9.74 6.66
CA TYR A 323 17.79 10.52 7.59
C TYR A 323 17.99 11.98 7.16
N LYS A 324 18.30 12.23 5.88
CA LYS A 324 18.45 13.60 5.35
C LYS A 324 17.17 14.42 5.48
N GLU A 325 16.02 13.76 5.40
CA GLU A 325 14.70 14.41 5.33
C GLU A 325 14.01 14.56 6.68
N GLY A 326 14.22 13.59 7.58
CA GLY A 326 13.58 13.53 8.88
C GLY A 326 14.54 13.61 10.07
N GLY A 327 15.85 13.66 9.84
CA GLY A 327 16.90 13.74 10.86
C GLY A 327 17.21 12.44 11.60
N TRP A 328 16.49 11.35 11.33
CA TRP A 328 16.63 10.07 12.04
C TRP A 328 16.44 8.90 11.08
N LEU A 329 17.03 7.76 11.41
CA LEU A 329 16.60 6.51 10.80
C LEU A 329 15.26 6.09 11.43
N PRO A 330 14.28 5.60 10.63
CA PRO A 330 13.08 5.02 11.21
C PRO A 330 13.43 3.71 11.92
N GLU A 331 12.75 3.42 13.03
CA GLU A 331 12.71 2.07 13.61
C GLU A 331 11.42 1.36 13.20
N TRP A 332 10.28 2.06 13.32
CA TRP A 332 9.04 1.72 12.64
C TRP A 332 8.65 2.84 11.67
N SER A 333 8.27 2.46 10.44
CA SER A 333 7.82 3.38 9.39
C SER A 333 6.49 2.92 8.79
N SER A 334 5.50 3.81 8.72
CA SER A 334 4.24 3.55 8.01
C SER A 334 3.44 4.83 7.68
N PRO A 335 3.84 5.62 6.66
CA PRO A 335 5.13 5.59 5.97
C PRO A 335 6.19 6.50 6.63
N GLY A 336 5.78 7.49 7.41
CA GLY A 336 6.69 8.30 8.24
C GLY A 336 7.03 7.59 9.55
N TYR A 337 7.64 8.31 10.51
CA TYR A 337 7.91 7.75 11.84
C TYR A 337 6.62 7.28 12.54
N ALA A 338 6.69 6.11 13.16
CA ALA A 338 5.65 5.59 14.03
C ALA A 338 6.24 5.19 15.39
N ASP A 339 5.57 5.61 16.47
CA ASP A 339 6.00 5.37 17.85
C ASP A 339 5.55 3.99 18.34
N ILE A 340 6.11 2.93 17.77
CA ILE A 340 5.70 1.54 17.99
C ILE A 340 6.95 0.66 18.14
N MET A 341 6.90 -0.27 19.10
CA MET A 341 8.03 -1.11 19.53
C MET A 341 9.23 -0.29 20.07
N ILE A 342 10.40 -0.92 20.16
CA ILE A 342 11.59 -0.43 20.86
C ILE A 342 12.88 -0.77 20.09
N GLY A 343 14.03 -0.41 20.68
CA GLY A 343 15.36 -0.75 20.20
C GLY A 343 15.91 0.25 19.19
N ASN A 344 17.20 0.11 18.87
CA ASN A 344 17.86 0.89 17.81
C ASN A 344 18.31 -0.06 16.68
N ASN A 345 17.37 -0.87 16.21
CA ASN A 345 17.59 -2.00 15.31
C ASN A 345 17.92 -1.58 13.87
N SER A 346 17.68 -0.32 13.50
CA SER A 346 18.22 0.28 12.27
C SER A 346 19.75 0.13 12.18
N ALA A 347 20.46 0.10 13.32
CA ALA A 347 21.89 -0.20 13.38
C ALA A 347 22.22 -1.59 12.84
N SER A 348 21.45 -2.62 13.24
CA SER A 348 21.61 -3.97 12.71
C SER A 348 21.33 -4.02 11.21
N VAL A 349 20.27 -3.36 10.74
CA VAL A 349 19.87 -3.38 9.32
C VAL A 349 20.95 -2.77 8.42
N VAL A 350 21.48 -1.60 8.81
CA VAL A 350 22.53 -0.89 8.06
C VAL A 350 23.86 -1.66 8.13
N ALA A 351 24.26 -2.10 9.34
CA ALA A 351 25.52 -2.80 9.53
C ALA A 351 25.53 -4.15 8.79
N ASP A 352 24.47 -4.96 8.89
CA ASP A 352 24.39 -6.27 8.24
C ASP A 352 24.53 -6.16 6.72
N ALA A 353 23.82 -5.21 6.10
CA ALA A 353 23.95 -4.94 4.66
C ALA A 353 25.40 -4.57 4.28
N TYR A 354 26.03 -3.70 5.06
CA TYR A 354 27.37 -3.25 4.75
C TYR A 354 28.43 -4.35 4.96
N VAL A 355 28.39 -5.12 6.05
CA VAL A 355 29.37 -6.19 6.28
C VAL A 355 29.22 -7.34 5.28
N LYS A 356 28.00 -7.58 4.76
CA LYS A 356 27.74 -8.54 3.67
C LYS A 356 28.05 -8.02 2.26
N GLY A 357 28.66 -6.84 2.15
CA GLY A 357 29.21 -6.35 0.88
C GLY A 357 28.25 -5.53 0.02
N LEU A 358 27.08 -5.14 0.51
CA LEU A 358 26.22 -4.22 -0.24
C LEU A 358 26.86 -2.82 -0.26
N ARG A 359 27.02 -2.26 -1.46
CA ARG A 359 27.64 -0.94 -1.73
C ARG A 359 26.82 -0.20 -2.79
N GLY A 360 27.15 1.07 -3.02
CA GLY A 360 26.49 1.94 -4.00
C GLY A 360 25.52 2.97 -3.40
N TYR A 361 25.49 3.08 -2.08
CA TYR A 361 24.76 4.09 -1.32
C TYR A 361 25.71 4.88 -0.41
N ASP A 362 25.24 6.02 0.09
CA ASP A 362 26.01 6.96 0.92
C ASP A 362 26.23 6.42 2.34
N ILE A 363 27.18 5.49 2.48
CA ILE A 363 27.51 4.87 3.77
C ILE A 363 28.01 5.89 4.80
N LYS A 364 28.62 7.00 4.37
CA LYS A 364 29.11 8.03 5.30
C LYS A 364 27.94 8.66 6.04
N THR A 365 26.90 9.09 5.31
CA THR A 365 25.68 9.60 5.94
C THR A 365 24.99 8.53 6.81
N LEU A 366 24.95 7.26 6.38
CA LEU A 366 24.36 6.23 7.23
C LEU A 366 25.16 6.00 8.52
N TYR A 367 26.49 6.02 8.46
CA TYR A 367 27.33 5.89 9.65
C TYR A 367 27.13 7.06 10.62
N GLU A 368 27.01 8.28 10.09
CA GLU A 368 26.61 9.46 10.89
C GLU A 368 25.23 9.26 11.52
N ALA A 369 24.27 8.76 10.76
CA ALA A 369 22.92 8.47 11.25
C ALA A 369 22.91 7.40 12.36
N LEU A 370 23.74 6.37 12.24
CA LEU A 370 23.92 5.34 13.27
C LEU A 370 24.49 5.92 14.56
N LEU A 371 25.56 6.72 14.45
CA LEU A 371 26.14 7.40 15.61
C LEU A 371 25.14 8.37 16.26
N HIS A 372 24.34 9.07 15.44
CA HIS A 372 23.30 9.96 15.94
C HIS A 372 22.24 9.19 16.72
N GLY A 373 21.66 8.13 16.13
CA GLY A 373 20.62 7.29 16.74
C GLY A 373 21.08 6.59 18.01
N ALA A 374 22.32 6.09 18.03
CA ALA A 374 22.87 5.35 19.18
C ALA A 374 23.10 6.23 20.41
N ASN A 375 23.23 7.56 20.23
CA ASN A 375 23.63 8.49 21.28
C ASN A 375 22.56 9.54 21.65
N ASN A 376 21.39 9.52 21.01
CA ASN A 376 20.36 10.53 21.23
C ASN A 376 18.96 9.92 21.30
N GLU A 377 18.07 10.52 22.08
CA GLU A 377 16.63 10.22 22.03
C GLU A 377 16.00 10.89 20.80
N GLY A 378 15.17 10.16 20.07
CA GLY A 378 14.55 10.67 18.85
C GLY A 378 13.25 11.45 19.06
N PRO A 379 12.58 11.83 17.95
CA PRO A 379 11.38 12.66 17.95
C PRO A 379 10.15 11.96 18.54
N VAL A 380 10.21 10.64 18.70
CA VAL A 380 9.23 9.77 19.37
C VAL A 380 9.96 8.67 20.12
N SER A 381 9.30 7.98 21.06
CA SER A 381 9.97 7.06 21.99
C SER A 381 10.61 5.83 21.34
N ALA A 382 10.09 5.42 20.18
CA ALA A 382 10.61 4.30 19.40
C ALA A 382 11.73 4.69 18.41
N VAL A 383 11.98 5.98 18.16
CA VAL A 383 13.02 6.45 17.23
C VAL A 383 14.22 6.96 18.03
N GLY A 384 15.44 6.64 17.58
CA GLY A 384 16.64 6.84 18.40
C GLY A 384 16.66 5.89 19.59
N ARG A 385 17.31 6.28 20.69
CA ARG A 385 17.48 5.40 21.86
C ARG A 385 16.90 6.01 23.13
N LYS A 386 15.64 5.70 23.43
CA LYS A 386 14.99 6.13 24.68
C LYS A 386 15.76 5.62 25.91
N GLY A 387 16.13 6.52 26.82
CA GLY A 387 16.92 6.19 28.01
C GLY A 387 18.43 6.10 27.76
N VAL A 388 18.93 6.57 26.62
CA VAL A 388 20.36 6.47 26.25
C VAL A 388 21.31 7.08 27.27
N GLU A 389 20.93 8.17 27.94
CA GLU A 389 21.76 8.75 29.00
C GLU A 389 21.99 7.78 30.16
N TYR A 390 20.94 7.07 30.59
CA TYR A 390 21.07 6.03 31.61
C TYR A 390 21.92 4.86 31.10
N TYR A 391 21.66 4.40 29.88
CA TYR A 391 22.41 3.29 29.30
C TYR A 391 23.91 3.62 29.21
N ASN A 392 24.27 4.80 28.70
CA ASN A 392 25.66 5.20 28.53
C ASN A 392 26.38 5.39 29.88
N ARG A 393 25.66 5.81 30.93
CA ARG A 393 26.23 6.02 32.26
C ARG A 393 26.29 4.75 33.12
N LEU A 394 25.27 3.90 33.03
CA LEU A 394 25.05 2.77 33.95
C LEU A 394 25.24 1.40 33.28
N GLY A 395 25.30 1.33 31.95
CA GLY A 395 25.29 0.08 31.18
C GLY A 395 23.90 -0.54 31.00
N TYR A 396 22.84 0.09 31.51
CA TYR A 396 21.45 -0.36 31.36
C TYR A 396 20.46 0.79 31.54
N VAL A 397 19.22 0.60 31.08
CA VAL A 397 18.09 1.49 31.38
C VAL A 397 17.40 0.97 32.66
N PRO A 398 17.39 1.75 33.77
CA PRO A 398 16.80 1.30 35.03
C PRO A 398 15.28 1.07 34.94
N TYR A 399 14.77 0.25 35.85
CA TYR A 399 13.34 -0.08 35.93
C TYR A 399 12.50 1.06 36.54
N ASP A 400 13.09 1.80 37.47
CA ASP A 400 12.41 2.78 38.33
C ASP A 400 12.50 4.23 37.80
N VAL A 401 12.92 4.43 36.55
CA VAL A 401 13.06 5.76 35.92
C VAL A 401 11.92 6.11 34.95
N LYS A 402 10.78 5.42 35.06
CA LYS A 402 9.57 5.64 34.24
C LYS A 402 9.79 5.44 32.73
N ILE A 403 10.71 4.56 32.36
CA ILE A 403 10.89 4.09 30.99
C ILE A 403 10.46 2.62 30.96
N ASN A 404 9.36 2.32 30.27
CA ASN A 404 8.87 0.95 30.15
C ASN A 404 9.72 0.15 29.15
N GLU A 405 9.59 -1.18 29.21
CA GLU A 405 10.40 -2.13 28.46
C GLU A 405 11.92 -1.95 28.65
N ASN A 406 12.35 -1.35 29.77
CA ASN A 406 13.74 -0.91 29.99
C ASN A 406 14.77 -2.04 29.87
N ALA A 407 14.44 -3.25 30.33
CA ALA A 407 15.31 -4.42 30.17
C ALA A 407 15.45 -4.81 28.69
N ALA A 408 14.35 -4.81 27.93
CA ALA A 408 14.38 -5.13 26.50
C ALA A 408 15.12 -4.04 25.70
N ARG A 409 14.94 -2.75 26.04
CA ARG A 409 15.70 -1.61 25.47
C ARG A 409 17.20 -1.62 25.82
N THR A 410 17.58 -2.37 26.85
CA THR A 410 18.98 -2.55 27.24
C THR A 410 19.62 -3.70 26.45
N LEU A 411 18.85 -4.77 26.24
CA LEU A 411 19.30 -5.97 25.51
C LEU A 411 19.41 -5.72 24.00
N GLU A 412 18.47 -4.96 23.44
CA GLU A 412 18.54 -4.41 22.07
C GLU A 412 19.37 -3.13 22.04
#